data_AF-A0A349GM92-F1
#
_entry.id   AF-A0A349GM92-F1
#
_cell.length_a   1.000
_cell.length_b   1.000
_cell.length_c   1.000
_cell.angle_alpha   90.00
_cell.angle_beta   90.00
_cell.angle_gamma   90.00
#
_symmetry.space_group_name_H-M   'P 1'
#
loop_
_entity.id
_entity.type
_entity.pdbx_description
1 polymer ?
#
loop_
_entity_poly.entity_id
_entity_poly.type
_entity_poly.pdbx_seq_one_letter_code
_entity_poly.pdbx_strand_id
1 'polypeptide(L)'
;MKVLCRCEKLARILIYNKKMLSERIKDKNVRIMLEKCGYDKNASLDECLEYLGSRISCCDSFPHEIGIFLGYPLEDVEGFIRNKGENFKLCGCWKVYGNAESAQRTFTSYDRCRKF
;
A
#
# COMPACT_ATOMS: atom_id res chain seq x y z
N MET A 1 13.40 -7.13 2.58
CA MET A 1 13.46 -6.08 1.53
C MET A 1 13.30 -6.75 0.17
N LYS A 2 12.66 -6.09 -0.79
CA LYS A 2 12.50 -6.58 -2.17
C LYS A 2 12.77 -5.41 -3.12
N VAL A 3 13.56 -5.66 -4.17
CA VAL A 3 13.70 -4.72 -5.29
C VAL A 3 12.49 -4.92 -6.19
N LEU A 4 11.65 -3.88 -6.34
CA LEU A 4 10.42 -3.95 -7.14
C LEU A 4 10.68 -3.64 -8.60
N CYS A 5 11.60 -2.71 -8.89
CA CYS A 5 11.98 -2.32 -10.24
C CYS A 5 13.39 -1.74 -10.21
N ARG A 6 14.17 -1.99 -11.27
CA ARG A 6 15.45 -1.35 -11.52
C ARG A 6 15.50 -0.87 -12.97
N CYS A 7 15.65 0.43 -13.16
CA CYS A 7 15.96 1.05 -14.44
C CYS A 7 17.42 1.55 -14.42
N GLU A 8 17.95 2.01 -15.55
CA GLU A 8 19.35 2.45 -15.66
C GLU A 8 19.73 3.55 -14.64
N LYS A 9 18.79 4.42 -14.26
CA LYS A 9 19.04 5.58 -13.38
C LYS A 9 18.41 5.48 -11.98
N LEU A 10 17.49 4.54 -11.75
CA LEU A 10 16.70 4.49 -10.51
C LEU A 10 16.34 3.05 -10.14
N ALA A 11 16.36 2.74 -8.85
CA ALA A 11 15.83 1.51 -8.29
C ALA A 11 14.71 1.83 -7.29
N ARG A 12 13.62 1.05 -7.31
CA ARG A 12 12.53 1.13 -6.34
C ARG A 12 12.63 -0.07 -5.41
N ILE A 13 12.85 0.18 -4.12
CA ILE A 13 13.08 -0.84 -3.11
C ILE A 13 11.96 -0.76 -2.06
N LEU A 14 11.30 -1.88 -1.80
CA LEU A 14 10.34 -2.02 -0.71
C LEU A 14 11.00 -2.65 0.51
N ILE A 15 11.01 -1.90 1.61
CA ILE A 15 11.40 -2.40 2.92
C ILE A 15 10.11 -2.80 3.65
N TYR A 16 10.05 -4.05 4.10
CA TYR A 16 8.86 -4.61 4.73
C TYR A 16 9.24 -5.70 5.74
N ASN A 17 8.36 -5.89 6.73
CA ASN A 17 8.41 -7.07 7.61
C ASN A 17 7.69 -8.23 6.93
N LYS A 18 8.41 -9.32 6.64
CA LYS A 18 7.86 -10.47 5.88
C LYS A 18 6.66 -11.09 6.59
N LYS A 19 6.69 -11.22 7.91
CA LYS A 19 5.60 -11.85 8.69
C LYS A 19 4.33 -11.01 8.60
N MET A 20 4.43 -9.72 8.96
CA MET A 20 3.29 -8.81 8.95
C MET A 20 2.68 -8.68 7.56
N LEU A 21 3.51 -8.53 6.52
CA LEU A 21 3.01 -8.41 5.16
C LEU A 21 2.36 -9.72 4.67
N SER A 22 2.93 -10.88 5.02
CA SER A 22 2.33 -12.18 4.70
C SER A 22 0.96 -12.36 5.36
N GLU A 23 0.83 -12.01 6.64
CA GLU A 23 -0.44 -12.06 7.36
C GLU A 23 -1.47 -11.12 6.74
N ARG A 24 -1.03 -9.93 6.34
CA ARG A 24 -1.87 -8.94 5.69
C ARG A 24 -2.39 -9.39 4.31
N ILE A 25 -1.54 -9.98 3.48
CA ILE A 25 -1.97 -10.48 2.15
C ILE A 25 -2.95 -11.65 2.28
N LYS A 26 -2.92 -12.39 3.39
CA LYS A 26 -3.88 -13.46 3.69
C LYS A 26 -5.23 -12.95 4.19
N ASP A 27 -5.35 -11.67 4.56
CA ASP A 27 -6.63 -11.09 4.93
C ASP A 27 -7.61 -11.16 3.75
N LYS A 28 -8.83 -11.62 4.02
CA LYS A 28 -9.83 -11.88 2.98
C LYS A 28 -10.23 -10.61 2.22
N ASN A 29 -10.38 -9.48 2.92
CA ASN A 29 -10.78 -8.23 2.29
C ASN A 29 -9.64 -7.65 1.45
N VAL A 30 -8.40 -7.75 1.95
CA VAL A 30 -7.21 -7.41 1.16
C VAL A 30 -7.14 -8.28 -0.10
N ARG A 31 -7.42 -9.58 0.00
CA ARG A 31 -7.39 -10.48 -1.16
C ARG A 31 -8.40 -10.11 -2.22
N ILE A 32 -9.64 -9.86 -1.82
CA ILE A 32 -10.71 -9.40 -2.71
C ILE A 32 -10.31 -8.11 -3.42
N MET A 33 -9.66 -7.17 -2.72
CA MET A 33 -9.20 -5.93 -3.33
C MET A 33 -8.05 -6.14 -4.32
N LEU A 34 -7.08 -7.00 -3.98
CA LEU A 34 -5.99 -7.34 -4.89
C LEU A 34 -6.49 -8.08 -6.14
N GLU A 35 -7.49 -8.97 -6.00
CA GLU A 35 -8.14 -9.62 -7.15
C GLU A 35 -8.75 -8.60 -8.11
N LYS A 36 -9.45 -7.56 -7.59
CA LYS A 36 -9.96 -6.45 -8.41
C LYS A 36 -8.86 -5.67 -9.13
N CYS A 37 -7.64 -5.69 -8.60
CA CYS A 37 -6.48 -5.02 -9.20
C CYS A 37 -5.72 -5.91 -10.21
N GLY A 38 -6.17 -7.16 -10.41
CA GLY A 38 -5.60 -8.12 -11.37
C GLY A 38 -4.63 -9.14 -10.77
N TYR A 39 -4.54 -9.25 -9.44
CA TYR A 39 -3.69 -10.25 -8.78
C TYR A 39 -4.41 -11.59 -8.73
N ASP A 40 -3.69 -12.68 -8.98
CA ASP A 40 -4.25 -14.04 -8.82
C ASP A 40 -4.70 -14.26 -7.37
N LYS A 41 -5.82 -14.97 -7.17
CA LYS A 41 -6.47 -15.23 -5.86
C LYS A 41 -5.64 -16.10 -4.90
N ASN A 42 -4.79 -16.97 -5.44
CA ASN A 42 -3.96 -17.90 -4.67
C ASN A 42 -2.47 -17.54 -4.70
N ALA A 43 -2.09 -16.47 -5.41
CA ALA A 43 -0.73 -15.91 -5.36
C ALA A 43 -0.20 -15.78 -3.92
N SER A 44 1.03 -16.23 -3.76
CA SER A 44 1.89 -16.04 -2.60
C SER A 44 2.30 -14.57 -2.46
N LEU A 45 2.90 -14.24 -1.31
CA LEU A 45 3.47 -12.91 -1.09
C LEU A 45 4.51 -12.57 -2.16
N ASP A 46 5.39 -13.50 -2.50
CA ASP A 46 6.47 -13.26 -3.46
C ASP A 46 5.91 -13.02 -4.87
N GLU A 47 4.88 -13.76 -5.28
CA GLU A 47 4.16 -13.51 -6.55
C GLU A 47 3.43 -12.16 -6.56
N CYS A 48 2.80 -11.78 -5.45
CA CYS A 48 2.18 -10.46 -5.33
C CYS A 48 3.22 -9.34 -5.45
N LEU A 49 4.39 -9.49 -4.83
CA LEU A 49 5.48 -8.50 -4.92
C LEU A 49 6.08 -8.43 -6.32
N GLU A 50 6.17 -9.56 -7.03
CA GLU A 50 6.63 -9.60 -8.41
C GLU A 50 5.66 -8.88 -9.35
N TYR A 51 4.36 -9.16 -9.20
CA TYR A 51 3.31 -8.48 -9.97
C TYR A 51 3.24 -6.98 -9.65
N LEU A 52 3.38 -6.59 -8.38
CA LEU A 52 3.49 -5.17 -8.00
C LEU A 52 4.70 -4.51 -8.67
N GLY A 53 5.84 -5.19 -8.71
CA GLY A 53 7.05 -4.73 -9.37
C GLY A 53 6.87 -4.51 -10.87
N SER A 54 6.22 -5.45 -11.56
CA SER A 54 5.93 -5.31 -12.99
C SER A 54 4.99 -4.13 -13.27
N ARG A 55 3.93 -3.96 -12.46
CA ARG A 55 3.00 -2.81 -12.56
C ARG A 55 3.69 -1.48 -12.36
N ILE A 56 4.61 -1.40 -11.40
CA ILE A 56 5.41 -0.21 -11.13
C ILE A 56 6.36 0.11 -12.29
N SER A 57 6.86 -0.91 -12.98
CA SER A 57 7.80 -0.76 -14.11
C SER A 57 7.08 -0.30 -15.38
N CYS A 58 5.84 -0.74 -15.59
CA CYS A 58 5.05 -0.45 -16.79
C CYS A 58 4.25 0.86 -16.72
N CYS A 59 4.24 1.57 -15.58
CA CYS A 59 3.44 2.77 -15.39
C CYS A 59 4.29 3.94 -14.89
N ASP A 60 4.04 5.14 -15.42
CA ASP A 60 4.69 6.37 -14.94
C ASP A 60 4.28 6.70 -13.50
N SER A 61 3.03 6.37 -13.13
CA SER A 61 2.48 6.54 -11.78
C SER A 61 2.46 5.23 -10.99
N PHE A 62 2.59 5.32 -9.67
CA PHE A 62 2.46 4.16 -8.80
C PHE A 62 1.04 3.57 -8.85
N PRO A 63 0.92 2.23 -8.90
CA PRO A 63 -0.37 1.57 -8.81
C PRO A 63 -0.93 1.81 -7.39
N HIS A 64 -2.19 2.23 -7.29
CA HIS A 64 -2.75 2.76 -6.04
C HIS A 64 -2.88 1.70 -4.93
N GLU A 65 -3.01 0.43 -5.29
CA GLU A 65 -3.03 -0.69 -4.34
C GLU A 65 -1.72 -0.87 -3.58
N ILE A 66 -0.63 -0.19 -4.00
CA ILE A 66 0.64 -0.17 -3.26
C ILE A 66 0.45 0.23 -1.79
N GLY A 67 -0.57 1.03 -1.48
CA GLY A 67 -0.92 1.41 -0.11
C GLY A 67 -1.16 0.21 0.82
N ILE A 68 -1.68 -0.90 0.29
CA ILE A 68 -1.85 -2.16 1.04
C ILE A 68 -0.49 -2.69 1.49
N PHE A 69 0.50 -2.70 0.58
CA PHE A 69 1.85 -3.18 0.85
C PHE A 69 2.63 -2.25 1.78
N LEU A 70 2.29 -0.95 1.78
CA LEU A 70 2.90 0.07 2.65
C LEU A 70 2.32 0.11 4.06
N GLY A 71 1.24 -0.62 4.33
CA GLY A 71 0.65 -0.65 5.67
C GLY A 71 -0.62 0.21 5.83
N TYR A 72 -1.08 0.95 4.83
CA TYR A 72 -2.23 1.85 4.95
C TYR A 72 -3.55 1.11 5.14
N PRO A 73 -4.50 1.58 5.95
CA PRO A 73 -5.78 0.90 6.13
C PRO A 73 -6.47 0.59 4.80
N LEU A 74 -7.09 -0.59 4.68
CA LEU A 74 -7.74 -1.02 3.43
C LEU A 74 -8.82 -0.03 2.97
N GLU A 75 -9.62 0.46 3.92
CA GLU A 75 -10.65 1.48 3.69
C GLU A 75 -10.11 2.78 3.08
N ASP A 76 -8.89 3.17 3.44
CA ASP A 76 -8.24 4.37 2.92
C ASP A 76 -7.69 4.14 1.51
N VAL A 77 -7.18 2.94 1.22
CA VAL A 77 -6.74 2.57 -0.13
C VAL A 77 -7.94 2.48 -1.08
N GLU A 78 -9.02 1.80 -0.68
CA GLU A 78 -10.25 1.73 -1.45
C GLU A 78 -10.87 3.11 -1.65
N GLY A 79 -10.91 3.91 -0.59
CA GLY A 79 -11.38 5.28 -0.63
C GLY A 79 -10.56 6.16 -1.58
N PHE A 80 -9.24 6.03 -1.56
CA PHE A 80 -8.36 6.76 -2.46
C PHE A 80 -8.61 6.39 -3.92
N ILE A 81 -8.72 5.10 -4.23
CA ILE A 81 -8.99 4.61 -5.59
C ILE A 81 -10.35 5.09 -6.07
N ARG A 82 -11.39 4.94 -5.25
CA ARG A 82 -12.77 5.32 -5.61
C ARG A 82 -12.93 6.82 -5.82
N ASN A 83 -12.30 7.63 -4.97
CA ASN A 83 -12.42 9.09 -5.03
C ASN A 83 -11.30 9.74 -5.85
N LYS A 84 -10.41 8.97 -6.50
CA LYS A 84 -9.25 9.47 -7.26
C LYS A 84 -8.40 10.45 -6.44
N GLY A 85 -8.28 10.20 -5.13
CA GLY A 85 -7.55 11.05 -4.20
C GLY A 85 -8.28 12.33 -3.75
N GLU A 86 -9.53 12.56 -4.11
CA GLU A 86 -10.34 13.70 -3.65
C GLU A 86 -11.27 13.32 -2.49
N ASN A 87 -12.02 14.26 -1.91
CA ASN A 87 -13.05 14.01 -0.88
C ASN A 87 -12.57 13.22 0.35
N PHE A 88 -11.34 13.45 0.80
CA PHE A 88 -10.77 12.82 1.99
C PHE A 88 -11.21 13.53 3.28
N LYS A 89 -11.34 12.77 4.37
CA LYS A 89 -11.71 13.30 5.70
C LYS A 89 -10.54 13.98 6.41
N LEU A 90 -9.34 13.46 6.21
CA LEU A 90 -8.10 13.95 6.83
C LEU A 90 -6.94 13.68 5.87
N CYS A 91 -5.96 14.58 5.84
CA CYS A 91 -4.71 14.37 5.10
C CYS A 91 -3.52 14.53 6.05
N GLY A 92 -2.68 13.51 6.11
CA GLY A 92 -1.44 13.49 6.88
C GLY A 92 -0.40 12.63 6.16
N CYS A 93 0.09 11.56 6.81
CA CYS A 93 1.00 10.62 6.16
C CYS A 93 0.36 9.90 4.95
N TRP A 94 -0.98 9.79 4.93
CA TRP A 94 -1.78 9.40 3.78
C TRP A 94 -3.13 10.16 3.80
N LYS A 95 -3.94 9.99 2.74
CA LYS A 95 -5.30 10.53 2.66
C LYS A 95 -6.28 9.53 3.29
N VAL A 96 -7.03 10.00 4.28
CA VAL A 96 -7.92 9.18 5.10
C VAL A 96 -9.36 9.30 4.60
N TYR A 97 -9.99 8.15 4.39
CA TYR A 97 -11.39 8.00 3.99
C TYR A 97 -12.19 7.25 5.04
N GLY A 98 -11.53 6.43 5.85
CA GLY A 98 -12.08 5.64 6.92
C GLY A 98 -12.19 6.39 8.25
N ASN A 99 -11.60 5.83 9.30
CA ASN A 99 -11.62 6.41 10.65
C ASN A 99 -10.53 7.50 10.82
N ALA A 100 -10.94 8.77 10.77
CA ALA A 100 -10.07 9.92 10.92
C ALA A 100 -9.37 10.00 12.29
N GLU A 101 -10.04 9.63 13.38
CA GLU A 101 -9.42 9.66 14.72
C GLU A 101 -8.30 8.64 14.85
N SER A 102 -8.55 7.41 14.41
CA SER A 102 -7.54 6.34 14.43
C SER A 102 -6.32 6.73 13.59
N ALA A 103 -6.55 7.27 12.39
CA ALA A 103 -5.47 7.75 11.53
C ALA A 103 -4.69 8.92 12.17
N GLN A 104 -5.39 9.88 12.79
CA GLN A 104 -4.76 11.00 13.48
C GLN A 104 -3.85 10.54 14.63
N ARG A 105 -4.27 9.52 15.39
CA ARG A 105 -3.44 8.91 16.44
C ARG A 105 -2.17 8.28 15.85
N THR A 106 -2.30 7.58 14.72
CA THR A 106 -1.14 7.01 14.01
C THR A 106 -0.18 8.08 13.51
N PHE A 107 -0.70 9.15 12.87
CA PHE A 107 0.13 10.27 12.42
C PHE A 107 0.89 10.91 13.59
N THR A 108 0.21 11.13 14.71
CA THR A 108 0.81 11.70 15.93
C THR A 108 1.94 10.81 16.46
N SER A 109 1.74 9.48 16.46
CA SER A 109 2.78 8.53 16.85
C SER A 109 4.00 8.62 15.93
N TYR A 110 3.78 8.69 14.62
CA TYR A 110 4.87 8.83 13.64
C TYR A 110 5.62 10.14 13.79
N ASP A 111 4.91 11.26 13.98
CA ASP A 111 5.53 12.57 14.19
C ASP A 111 6.37 12.62 15.47
N ARG A 112 5.96 11.91 16.52
CA ARG A 112 6.78 11.77 17.73
C ARG A 112 8.08 11.03 17.40
N CYS A 113 8.01 9.87 16.74
CA CYS A 113 9.20 9.10 16.39
C CYS A 113 10.16 9.84 15.43
N ARG A 114 9.67 10.78 14.62
CA ARG A 114 10.50 11.56 13.68
C ARG A 114 11.23 12.74 14.33
N LYS A 115 10.81 13.15 15.53
CA LYS A 115 11.39 14.30 16.26
C LYS A 115 12.52 13.88 17.22
N PHE A 116 12.85 12.60 17.29
CA PHE A 116 13.97 12.02 18.03
C PHE A 116 14.98 11.44 17.04
#